data_AF-A0A9N9C401-F1
#
_entry.id   AF-A0A9N9C401-F1
#
_cell.length_a   1.000
_cell.length_b   1.000
_cell.length_c   1.000
_cell.angle_alpha   90.00
_cell.angle_beta   90.00
_cell.angle_gamma   90.00
#
_symmetry.space_group_name_H-M   'P 1'
#
loop_
_entity.id
_entity.type
_entity.pdbx_description
1 polymer ?
#
loop_
_entity_poly.entity_id
_entity_poly.type
_entity_poly.pdbx_seq_one_letter_code
_entity_poly.pdbx_strand_id
1 'polypeptide(L)'
;MEDESHHDFGGSGSGASATYPIQCSALRKNGYVLLKGRPCKIVEMTTSKTGKHGHAVYLSPSTHNMDVPNVTRVEYQLLNIDDGFLSLMTSDGSTKDDVRKELLITIISAMGEEAAISYKEAPRS
;
A
#
# COMPACT_ATOMS: atom_id res chain seq x y z
N MET A 1 -4.31 -43.20 25.16
CA MET A 1 -4.14 -42.06 26.07
C MET A 1 -2.72 -41.61 25.87
N GLU A 2 -2.52 -40.76 24.85
CA GLU A 2 -2.42 -39.29 24.99
C GLU A 2 -1.00 -38.97 25.50
N ASP A 3 -0.15 -38.28 24.76
CA ASP A 3 -0.32 -36.88 24.39
C ASP A 3 0.61 -36.49 23.22
N GLU A 4 0.02 -35.84 22.23
CA GLU A 4 0.65 -35.33 21.02
C GLU A 4 1.15 -33.90 21.33
N SER A 5 2.44 -33.73 21.62
CA SER A 5 3.00 -32.42 21.94
C SER A 5 3.19 -31.57 20.68
N HIS A 6 2.13 -30.85 20.33
CA HIS A 6 2.08 -29.78 19.33
C HIS A 6 3.08 -28.68 19.68
N HIS A 7 4.30 -28.76 19.13
CA HIS A 7 5.25 -27.66 19.14
C HIS A 7 4.77 -26.60 18.14
N ASP A 8 4.01 -25.63 18.65
CA ASP A 8 3.77 -24.35 17.96
C ASP A 8 5.12 -23.62 17.84
N PHE A 9 5.78 -23.78 16.69
CA PHE A 9 7.00 -23.08 16.35
C PHE A 9 6.59 -21.64 16.01
N GLY A 10 6.38 -20.81 17.04
CA GLY A 10 6.16 -19.38 16.91
C GLY A 10 7.29 -18.78 16.09
N GLY A 11 7.00 -18.49 14.82
CA GLY A 11 7.95 -17.93 13.87
C GLY A 11 8.60 -16.68 14.44
N SER A 12 9.89 -16.76 14.71
CA SER A 12 10.75 -15.63 15.05
C SER A 12 10.87 -14.72 13.82
N GLY A 13 9.88 -13.85 13.64
CA GLY A 13 9.92 -12.79 12.64
C GLY A 13 10.88 -11.71 13.10
N SER A 14 12.09 -11.70 12.55
CA SER A 14 13.08 -10.63 12.71
C SER A 14 12.43 -9.25 12.54
N GLY A 15 12.36 -8.50 13.64
CA GLY A 15 11.59 -7.26 13.79
C GLY A 15 12.17 -6.08 13.03
N ALA A 16 12.00 -6.06 11.70
CA ALA A 16 12.08 -4.81 10.96
C ALA A 16 10.84 -3.98 11.31
N SER A 17 11.05 -2.78 11.87
CA SER A 17 9.95 -1.85 12.15
C SER A 17 9.17 -1.58 10.87
N ALA A 18 7.84 -1.72 10.90
CA ALA A 18 6.98 -1.45 9.74
C ALA A 18 7.00 0.03 9.32
N THR A 19 7.45 0.90 10.23
CA THR A 19 7.56 2.34 10.05
C THR A 19 8.92 2.86 10.51
N TYR A 20 9.27 4.05 10.06
CA TYR A 20 10.41 4.80 10.56
C TYR A 20 10.02 6.26 10.80
N PRO A 21 10.57 6.92 11.83
CA PRO A 21 10.25 8.31 12.12
C PRO A 21 10.94 9.24 11.10
N ILE A 22 10.19 10.18 10.53
CA ILE A 22 10.71 11.32 9.75
C ILE A 22 10.17 12.61 10.36
N GLN A 23 11.00 13.63 10.47
CA GLN A 23 10.55 14.97 10.87
C GLN A 23 9.53 15.52 9.86
N CYS A 24 8.43 16.09 10.33
CA CYS A 24 7.36 16.62 9.47
C CYS A 24 7.86 17.60 8.39
N SER A 25 8.86 18.43 8.70
CA SER A 25 9.52 19.34 7.74
C SER A 25 10.27 18.64 6.60
N ALA A 26 10.69 17.39 6.79
CA ALA A 26 11.39 16.58 5.79
C ALA A 26 10.42 15.81 4.86
N LEU A 27 9.12 15.78 5.17
CA LEU A 27 8.11 15.22 4.27
C LEU A 27 8.00 16.04 2.98
N ARG A 28 7.64 15.37 1.89
CA ARG A 28 7.53 15.95 0.54
C ARG A 28 6.27 15.45 -0.15
N LYS A 29 5.77 16.22 -1.13
CA LYS A 29 4.69 15.79 -2.03
C LYS A 29 5.08 14.48 -2.71
N ASN A 30 4.11 13.59 -2.90
CA ASN A 30 4.27 12.21 -3.34
C ASN A 30 5.00 11.26 -2.37
N GLY A 31 5.43 11.74 -1.20
CA GLY A 31 5.90 10.88 -0.11
C GLY A 31 4.76 10.12 0.57
N TYR A 32 5.12 9.32 1.57
CA TYR A 32 4.17 8.58 2.40
C TYR A 32 4.26 9.05 3.85
N VAL A 33 3.15 8.96 4.56
CA VAL A 33 3.06 9.25 5.99
C VAL A 33 1.98 8.37 6.59
N LEU A 34 2.16 7.96 7.83
CA LEU A 34 1.12 7.30 8.61
C LEU A 34 0.22 8.35 9.24
N LEU A 35 -1.07 8.29 8.93
CA LEU A 35 -2.09 9.12 9.55
C LEU A 35 -3.09 8.23 10.29
N LYS A 36 -3.19 8.41 11.60
CA LYS A 36 -4.09 7.60 12.47
C LYS A 36 -3.91 6.08 12.24
N GLY A 37 -2.65 5.64 12.11
CA GLY A 37 -2.31 4.22 11.87
C GLY A 37 -2.56 3.73 10.44
N ARG A 38 -2.97 4.59 9.50
CA ARG A 38 -3.17 4.23 8.10
C ARG A 38 -2.08 4.82 7.20
N PRO A 39 -1.44 4.03 6.33
CA PRO A 39 -0.49 4.56 5.36
C PRO A 39 -1.22 5.42 4.32
N CYS A 40 -0.75 6.65 4.12
CA CYS A 40 -1.33 7.63 3.21
C CYS A 40 -0.26 8.23 2.31
N LYS A 41 -0.60 8.48 1.04
CA LYS A 41 0.25 9.22 0.11
C LYS A 41 -0.02 10.72 0.25
N ILE A 42 1.03 11.52 0.32
CA ILE A 42 0.94 12.98 0.40
C ILE A 42 0.61 13.53 -1.00
N VAL A 43 -0.65 13.87 -1.23
CA VAL A 43 -1.10 14.50 -2.49
C VAL A 43 -0.70 15.97 -2.54
N GLU A 44 -0.75 16.66 -1.40
CA GLU A 44 -0.45 18.07 -1.25
C GLU A 44 0.06 18.36 0.17
N MET A 45 0.95 19.34 0.30
CA MET A 45 1.50 19.77 1.58
C MET A 45 1.48 21.29 1.66
N THR A 46 0.82 21.83 2.68
CA THR A 46 0.77 23.28 2.94
C THR A 46 1.38 23.54 4.31
N THR A 47 2.26 24.53 4.40
CA THR A 47 2.82 25.01 5.67
C THR A 47 2.13 26.30 6.07
N SER A 48 1.50 26.32 7.24
CA SER A 48 0.95 27.54 7.82
C SER A 48 1.95 28.15 8.80
N LYS A 49 2.15 29.47 8.71
CA LYS A 49 2.82 30.23 9.77
C LYS A 49 1.80 30.52 10.85
N THR A 50 2.13 30.28 12.11
CA THR A 50 1.27 30.64 13.25
C THR A 50 1.26 32.17 13.41
N GLY A 51 0.21 32.81 12.89
CA GLY A 51 -0.07 34.23 13.06
C GLY A 51 -1.20 34.50 14.06
N LYS A 52 -1.34 35.75 14.52
CA LYS A 52 -2.35 36.22 15.50
C LYS A 52 -3.81 35.95 15.09
N HIS A 53 -4.06 35.70 13.80
CA HIS A 53 -5.34 35.25 13.27
C HIS A 53 -5.09 33.99 12.42
N GLY A 54 -5.17 32.81 13.00
CA GLY A 54 -4.94 31.59 12.22
C GLY A 54 -5.20 30.32 13.00
N HIS A 55 -6.47 29.91 13.05
CA HIS A 55 -6.80 28.50 13.28
C HIS A 55 -6.37 27.69 12.05
N ALA A 56 -5.11 27.28 12.00
CA ALA A 56 -4.69 26.20 11.10
C ALA A 56 -4.89 24.87 11.84
N VAL A 57 -5.77 24.02 11.30
CA VAL A 57 -6.00 22.65 11.81
C VAL A 57 -4.71 21.86 11.62
N TYR A 58 -3.96 21.76 12.71
CA TYR A 58 -2.59 21.32 12.72
C TYR A 58 -2.53 19.80 12.84
N LEU A 59 -2.19 19.11 11.74
CA LEU A 59 -2.01 17.66 11.79
C LEU A 59 -0.78 17.26 12.62
N SER A 60 0.27 18.09 12.71
CA SER A 60 1.39 17.95 13.65
C SER A 60 2.41 19.10 13.53
N PRO A 61 3.07 19.53 14.63
CA PRO A 61 4.50 19.75 14.70
C PRO A 61 5.33 19.87 13.42
N SER A 62 5.82 21.03 12.95
CA SER A 62 6.86 21.00 11.90
C SER A 62 8.18 20.37 12.42
N THR A 63 8.35 20.42 13.74
CA THR A 63 9.45 19.82 14.51
C THR A 63 9.14 18.43 15.07
N HIS A 64 7.89 17.96 14.97
CA HIS A 64 7.57 16.61 15.42
C HIS A 64 7.95 15.58 14.37
N ASN A 65 8.34 14.42 14.88
CA ASN A 65 8.52 13.23 14.07
C ASN A 65 7.14 12.62 13.78
N MET A 66 6.97 12.19 12.54
CA MET A 66 5.83 11.47 12.02
C MET A 66 6.29 10.10 11.56
N ASP A 67 5.48 9.08 11.79
CA ASP A 67 5.77 7.75 11.25
C ASP A 67 5.58 7.72 9.74
N VAL A 68 6.54 7.12 9.05
CA VAL A 68 6.49 6.88 7.62
C VAL A 68 6.52 5.37 7.38
N PRO A 69 5.58 4.81 6.60
CA PRO A 69 5.56 3.39 6.31
C PRO A 69 6.72 3.01 5.36
N ASN A 70 7.26 1.81 5.56
CA ASN A 70 8.15 1.19 4.58
C ASN A 70 7.32 0.72 3.37
N VAL A 71 7.43 1.44 2.26
CA VAL A 71 6.71 1.12 1.02
C VAL A 71 7.68 0.46 0.04
N THR A 72 7.51 -0.83 -0.20
CA THR A 72 8.21 -1.57 -1.26
C THR A 72 7.32 -1.70 -2.48
N ARG A 73 7.91 -1.57 -3.67
CA ARG A 73 7.23 -1.86 -4.94
C ARG A 73 7.91 -3.08 -5.53
N VAL A 74 7.10 -4.08 -5.86
CA VAL A 74 7.53 -5.31 -6.50
C VAL A 74 6.63 -5.53 -7.70
N GLU A 75 7.24 -5.86 -8.82
CA GLU A 75 6.52 -6.19 -10.05
C GLU A 75 6.19 -7.68 -10.03
N TYR A 76 4.94 -8.01 -10.36
CA TYR A 76 4.45 -9.37 -10.43
C TYR A 76 3.83 -9.60 -11.81
N GLN A 77 3.97 -10.81 -12.33
CA GLN A 77 3.29 -11.21 -13.54
C GLN A 77 1.87 -11.69 -13.19
N LEU A 78 0.85 -11.17 -13.87
CA LEU A 78 -0.52 -11.65 -13.68
C LEU A 78 -0.68 -13.00 -14.39
N LEU A 79 -1.14 -14.03 -13.66
CA LEU A 79 -1.46 -15.34 -14.19
C LEU A 79 -2.96 -15.47 -14.47
N ASN A 80 -3.79 -15.20 -13.45
CA ASN A 80 -5.24 -15.33 -13.54
C ASN A 80 -5.96 -14.36 -12.60
N ILE A 81 -7.27 -14.21 -12.81
CA ILE A 81 -8.19 -13.48 -11.93
C ILE A 81 -9.35 -14.42 -11.59
N ASP A 82 -9.48 -14.80 -10.32
CA ASP A 82 -10.51 -15.72 -9.82
C ASP A 82 -11.27 -15.08 -8.65
N ASP A 83 -12.60 -14.98 -8.73
CA ASP A 83 -13.46 -14.41 -7.67
C ASP A 83 -13.00 -13.06 -7.08
N GLY A 84 -12.35 -12.23 -7.91
CA GLY A 84 -11.80 -10.93 -7.51
C GLY A 84 -10.44 -10.99 -6.81
N PHE A 85 -9.84 -12.17 -6.69
CA PHE A 85 -8.45 -12.38 -6.31
C PHE A 85 -7.56 -12.45 -7.54
N LEU A 86 -6.42 -11.75 -7.47
CA LEU A 86 -5.39 -11.80 -8.50
C LEU A 86 -4.44 -12.94 -8.15
N SER A 87 -4.25 -13.85 -9.10
CA SER A 87 -3.17 -14.83 -9.06
C SER A 87 -1.94 -14.24 -9.72
N LEU A 88 -0.92 -13.97 -8.91
CA LEU A 88 0.30 -13.27 -9.31
C LEU A 88 1.50 -14.21 -9.20
N MET A 89 2.36 -14.23 -10.22
CA MET A 89 3.65 -14.93 -10.15
C MET A 89 4.76 -13.98 -9.72
N THR A 90 5.53 -14.40 -8.73
CA THR A 90 6.73 -13.74 -8.28
C THR A 90 7.93 -14.08 -9.17
N SER A 91 9.03 -13.32 -9.05
CA SER A 91 10.24 -13.58 -9.83
C SER A 91 10.93 -14.91 -9.50
N ASP A 92 10.67 -15.48 -8.33
CA ASP A 92 11.14 -16.79 -7.88
C ASP A 92 10.26 -17.95 -8.38
N GLY A 93 9.19 -17.66 -9.13
CA GLY A 93 8.28 -18.66 -9.69
C GLY A 93 7.24 -19.20 -8.70
N SER A 94 7.12 -18.60 -7.51
CA SER A 94 6.01 -18.87 -6.60
C SER A 94 4.77 -18.07 -7.00
N THR A 95 3.59 -18.57 -6.60
CA THR A 95 2.32 -17.89 -6.85
C THR A 95 1.85 -17.17 -5.59
N LYS A 96 1.18 -16.04 -5.79
CA LYS A 96 0.64 -15.16 -4.76
C LYS A 96 -0.80 -14.83 -5.09
N ASP A 97 -1.71 -15.36 -4.28
CA ASP A 97 -3.16 -15.33 -4.52
C ASP A 97 -3.93 -14.54 -3.44
N ASP A 98 -3.23 -13.78 -2.60
CA ASP A 98 -3.78 -13.02 -1.46
C ASP A 98 -4.25 -11.60 -1.83
N VAL A 99 -4.09 -11.18 -3.09
CA VAL A 99 -4.38 -9.81 -3.52
C VAL A 99 -5.78 -9.72 -4.11
N ARG A 100 -6.74 -9.18 -3.35
CA ARG A 100 -8.11 -8.92 -3.83
C ARG A 100 -8.22 -7.55 -4.49
N LYS A 101 -8.62 -7.52 -5.77
CA LYS A 101 -8.90 -6.29 -6.54
C LYS A 101 -9.98 -6.53 -7.59
N GLU A 102 -10.97 -5.63 -7.63
CA GLU A 102 -11.94 -5.56 -8.72
C GLU A 102 -11.41 -4.62 -9.81
N LEU A 103 -11.11 -5.18 -10.98
CA LEU A 103 -10.51 -4.46 -12.09
C LEU A 103 -11.48 -4.40 -13.27
N LEU A 104 -11.57 -3.23 -13.90
CA LEU A 104 -12.24 -3.03 -15.17
C LEU A 104 -11.16 -2.95 -16.27
N ILE A 105 -11.12 -3.95 -17.13
CA ILE A 105 -10.19 -4.01 -18.28
C ILE A 105 -10.87 -3.38 -19.51
N THR A 106 -10.14 -2.52 -20.21
CA THR A 106 -10.56 -1.96 -21.49
C THR A 106 -9.89 -2.73 -22.62
N ILE A 107 -10.69 -3.38 -23.45
CA ILE A 107 -10.26 -4.14 -24.62
C ILE A 107 -10.55 -3.32 -25.88
N ILE A 108 -9.62 -3.28 -26.81
CA ILE A 108 -9.88 -2.89 -28.20
C ILE A 108 -9.99 -4.14 -29.05
N SER A 109 -10.95 -4.14 -29.98
CA SER A 109 -11.10 -5.19 -30.97
C SER A 109 -10.95 -4.59 -32.36
N ALA A 110 -10.10 -5.18 -33.19
CA ALA A 110 -9.90 -4.77 -34.58
C ALA A 110 -9.49 -5.97 -35.44
N MET A 111 -10.09 -6.11 -36.63
CA MET A 111 -9.79 -7.19 -37.59
C MET A 111 -9.91 -8.63 -37.02
N GLY A 112 -10.74 -8.82 -35.98
CA GLY A 112 -10.89 -10.12 -35.30
C GLY A 112 -9.83 -10.39 -34.22
N GLU A 113 -8.94 -9.44 -33.93
CA GLU A 113 -7.98 -9.49 -32.83
C GLU A 113 -8.45 -8.60 -31.67
N GLU A 114 -8.30 -9.09 -30.44
CA GLU A 114 -8.59 -8.36 -29.22
C GLU A 114 -7.31 -8.09 -28.44
N ALA A 115 -7.16 -6.86 -27.94
CA ALA A 115 -6.01 -6.46 -27.14
C ALA A 115 -6.45 -5.62 -25.93
N ALA A 116 -5.89 -5.91 -24.76
CA ALA A 116 -6.07 -5.09 -23.57
C ALA A 116 -5.21 -3.82 -23.65
N ILE A 117 -5.83 -2.65 -23.48
CA ILE A 117 -5.15 -1.35 -23.59
C ILE A 117 -4.98 -0.63 -22.26
N SER A 118 -5.87 -0.89 -21.29
CA SER A 118 -5.89 -0.16 -20.03
C SER A 118 -6.70 -0.91 -18.98
N TYR A 119 -6.41 -0.66 -17.71
CA TYR A 119 -7.19 -1.13 -16.58
C TYR A 119 -7.49 0.02 -15.62
N LYS A 120 -8.62 -0.07 -14.92
CA LYS A 120 -8.99 0.83 -13.81
C LYS A 120 -9.59 0.03 -12.66
N GLU A 121 -9.38 0.48 -11.42
CA GLU A 121 -10.04 -0.13 -10.26
C GLU A 121 -11.54 0.20 -10.27
N ALA A 122 -12.37 -0.79 -9.99
CA ALA A 122 -13.81 -0.58 -9.88
C ALA A 122 -14.11 0.37 -8.70
N PRO A 123 -15.05 1.32 -8.87
CA PRO A 123 -15.45 2.19 -7.76
C PRO A 123 -16.00 1.32 -6.63
N ARG A 124 -15.48 1.53 -5.41
CA ARG A 124 -16.02 0.89 -4.21
C ARG A 124 -17.48 1.31 -4.06
N SER A 125 -18.40 0.35 -4.10
CA SER A 125 -19.82 0.56 -3.81
C SER A 125 -20.04 0.82 -2.32
#